data_AF-A0A529XAS0-F1
#
_entry.id   AF-A0A529XAS0-F1
#
_cell.length_a   1.000
_cell.length_b   1.000
_cell.length_c   1.000
_cell.angle_alpha   90.00
_cell.angle_beta   90.00
_cell.angle_gamma   90.00
#
_symmetry.space_group_name_H-M   'P 1'
#
loop_
_entity.id
_entity.type
_entity.pdbx_description
1 polymer ?
#
loop_
_entity_poly.entity_id
_entity_poly.type
_entity_poly.pdbx_seq_one_letter_code
_entity_poly.pdbx_strand_id
1 'polypeptide(L)'
;MNIQADLTPPLPAGRWALFLDIDGTLLEHAAHPDAVSVSEELRVLLQTIERRLDGALAFITGRSIAAVDHLFDPLKLRIAGLYGLEHRLAPD
;
A
#
# COMPACT_ATOMS: atom_id res chain seq x y z
N MET A 1 13.54 32.41 -7.39
CA MET A 1 14.29 31.40 -6.63
C MET A 1 13.27 30.51 -5.95
N ASN A 2 12.99 29.32 -6.49
CA ASN A 2 11.97 28.42 -5.94
C ASN A 2 12.67 27.42 -5.03
N ILE A 3 12.67 27.66 -3.72
CA ILE A 3 13.18 26.69 -2.75
C ILE A 3 12.05 25.67 -2.54
N GLN A 4 12.10 24.56 -3.28
CA GLN A 4 11.38 23.36 -2.85
C GLN A 4 12.07 22.90 -1.57
N ALA A 5 11.39 23.07 -0.43
CA ALA A 5 11.84 22.47 0.82
C ALA A 5 11.88 20.96 0.64
N ASP A 6 12.99 20.34 1.03
CA ASP A 6 13.06 18.89 1.12
C ASP A 6 12.11 18.45 2.25
N LEU A 7 10.98 17.86 1.88
CA LEU A 7 9.97 17.35 2.80
C LEU A 7 10.26 15.92 3.25
N THR A 8 11.43 15.35 2.91
CA THR A 8 11.79 13.98 3.29
C THR A 8 11.89 13.90 4.81
N PRO A 9 11.02 13.13 5.48
CA PRO A 9 11.09 12.99 6.93
C PRO A 9 12.40 12.31 7.31
N PRO A 10 13.06 12.71 8.41
CA PRO A 10 14.23 12.01 8.90
C PRO A 10 13.82 10.61 9.38
N LEU A 11 14.15 9.60 8.59
CA LEU A 11 13.88 8.20 8.94
C LEU A 11 15.09 7.63 9.72
N PRO A 12 14.90 7.01 10.89
CA PRO A 12 15.96 6.26 11.57
C PRO A 12 16.63 5.22 10.66
N ALA A 13 17.94 5.04 10.84
CA ALA A 13 18.67 3.99 10.14
C ALA A 13 18.23 2.60 10.60
N GLY A 14 18.21 1.62 9.70
CA GLY A 14 17.96 0.22 10.03
C GLY A 14 16.95 -0.47 9.11
N ARG A 15 16.42 -1.59 9.59
CA ARG A 15 15.37 -2.35 8.88
C ARG A 15 14.00 -1.80 9.25
N TRP A 16 13.15 -1.72 8.24
CA TRP A 16 11.82 -1.15 8.33
C TRP A 16 10.77 -2.19 7.97
N ALA A 17 9.62 -2.09 8.62
CA ALA A 17 8.39 -2.74 8.19
C ALA A 17 7.36 -1.64 7.94
N LEU A 18 6.72 -1.67 6.78
CA LEU A 18 5.75 -0.65 6.37
C LEU A 18 4.34 -1.25 6.35
N PHE A 19 3.43 -0.55 7.02
CA PHE A 19 2.01 -0.89 7.09
C PHE A 19 1.23 0.27 6.51
N LEU A 20 0.48 0.02 5.45
CA LEU A 20 -0.20 1.07 4.70
C LEU A 20 -1.70 0.82 4.68
N ASP A 21 -2.47 1.84 5.01
CA ASP A 21 -3.87 1.88 4.63
C ASP A 21 -4.01 2.23 3.14
N ILE A 22 -5.20 2.00 2.59
CA ILE A 22 -5.51 2.18 1.16
C ILE A 22 -6.33 3.46 0.97
N ASP A 23 -7.55 3.49 1.48
CA ASP A 23 -8.51 4.56 1.21
C ASP A 23 -8.19 5.81 2.03
N GLY A 24 -8.03 6.95 1.36
CA GLY A 24 -7.56 8.18 2.00
C GLY A 24 -6.08 8.18 2.37
N THR A 25 -5.33 7.14 1.96
CA THR A 25 -3.87 7.03 2.22
C THR A 25 -3.10 6.85 0.91
N LEU A 26 -3.30 5.74 0.22
CA LEU A 26 -2.68 5.48 -1.09
C LEU A 26 -3.55 5.95 -2.24
N LEU A 27 -4.86 5.92 -2.03
CA LEU A 27 -5.87 6.28 -3.00
C LEU A 27 -6.75 7.37 -2.40
N GLU A 28 -7.05 8.41 -3.19
CA GLU A 28 -8.02 9.43 -2.78
C GLU A 28 -9.38 8.79 -2.52
N HIS A 29 -10.11 9.28 -1.51
CA HIS A 29 -11.46 8.81 -1.24
C HIS A 29 -12.37 9.16 -2.42
N ALA A 30 -12.78 8.16 -3.19
CA ALA A 30 -13.82 8.33 -4.19
C ALA A 30 -15.21 8.07 -3.59
N ALA A 31 -16.22 8.80 -4.07
CA ALA A 31 -17.61 8.63 -3.64
C ALA A 31 -18.18 7.22 -3.94
N HIS A 32 -17.58 6.51 -4.90
CA HIS A 32 -17.90 5.11 -5.19
C HIS A 32 -16.63 4.25 -5.27
N PRO A 33 -16.64 3.05 -4.65
CA PRO A 33 -15.49 2.15 -4.64
C PRO A 33 -15.06 1.69 -6.04
N ASP A 34 -15.98 1.71 -7.02
CA ASP A 34 -15.70 1.36 -8.43
C ASP A 34 -15.03 2.49 -9.24
N ALA A 35 -15.00 3.71 -8.69
CA ALA A 35 -14.35 4.86 -9.33
C ALA A 35 -12.86 4.96 -8.97
N VAL A 36 -12.37 4.07 -8.11
CA VAL A 36 -10.97 4.03 -7.69
C VAL A 36 -10.21 3.06 -8.59
N SER A 37 -9.20 3.56 -9.30
CA SER A 37 -8.24 2.73 -10.02
C SER A 37 -6.83 2.97 -9.46
N VAL A 38 -6.07 1.90 -9.31
CA VAL A 38 -4.65 2.01 -8.92
C VAL A 38 -3.86 2.27 -10.19
N SER A 39 -2.99 3.27 -10.17
CA SER A 39 -2.11 3.55 -11.31
C SER A 39 -1.01 2.49 -11.45
N GLU A 40 -0.47 2.31 -12.65
CA GLU A 40 0.66 1.40 -12.87
C GLU A 40 1.89 1.84 -12.08
N GLU A 41 2.14 3.15 -12.01
CA GLU A 41 3.26 3.74 -11.28
C GLU A 41 3.19 3.43 -9.78
N LEU A 42 2.00 3.50 -9.19
CA LEU A 42 1.79 3.16 -7.78
C LEU A 42 2.05 1.66 -7.54
N ARG A 43 1.56 0.77 -8.42
CA ARG A 43 1.85 -0.67 -8.33
C ARG A 43 3.35 -0.96 -8.40
N VAL A 44 4.06 -0.37 -9.36
CA VAL A 44 5.51 -0.52 -9.53
C VAL A 44 6.28 0.02 -8.33
N LEU A 45 5.83 1.14 -7.77
CA LEU A 45 6.42 1.72 -6.56
C LEU A 45 6.29 0.78 -5.37
N LEU A 46 5.08 0.27 -5.10
CA LEU A 46 4.83 -0.65 -3.99
C LEU A 46 5.63 -1.95 -4.14
N GLN A 47 5.70 -2.52 -5.35
CA GLN A 47 6.54 -3.69 -5.62
C GLN A 47 8.04 -3.41 -5.41
N THR A 48 8.50 -2.19 -5.69
CA THR A 48 9.89 -1.79 -5.45
C THR A 48 10.18 -1.61 -3.97
N ILE A 49 9.23 -1.04 -3.21
CA ILE A 49 9.33 -0.90 -1.76
C ILE A 49 9.33 -2.28 -1.09
N GLU A 50 8.43 -3.18 -1.48
CA GLU A 50 8.33 -4.53 -0.95
C GLU A 50 9.68 -5.26 -1.05
N ARG A 51 10.30 -5.25 -2.23
CA ARG A 51 11.61 -5.87 -2.46
C ARG A 51 12.72 -5.23 -1.65
N ARG A 52 12.70 -3.90 -1.47
CA ARG A 52 13.71 -3.18 -0.67
C ARG A 52 13.57 -3.41 0.82
N LEU A 53 12.38 -3.77 1.29
CA LEU A 53 12.09 -4.07 2.68
C LEU A 53 12.15 -5.58 2.98
N ASP A 54 12.73 -6.39 2.08
CA ASP A 54 12.78 -7.85 2.20
C ASP A 54 11.39 -8.46 2.51
N GLY A 55 10.35 -7.92 1.87
CA GLY A 55 8.96 -8.34 2.04
C GLY A 55 8.23 -7.79 3.27
N ALA A 56 8.86 -6.90 4.04
CA ALA A 56 8.24 -6.23 5.18
C ALA A 56 7.32 -5.07 4.76
N LEU A 57 6.38 -5.34 3.86
CA LEU A 57 5.31 -4.43 3.44
C LEU A 57 3.96 -5.15 3.55
N ALA A 58 2.98 -4.52 4.17
CA ALA A 58 1.60 -5.03 4.25
C ALA A 58 0.54 -3.92 4.13
N PHE A 59 -0.60 -4.27 3.55
CA PHE A 59 -1.80 -3.44 3.61
C PHE A 59 -2.57 -3.69 4.91
N ILE A 60 -3.09 -2.63 5.53
CA ILE A 60 -3.99 -2.69 6.68
C ILE A 60 -5.21 -1.86 6.35
N THR A 61 -6.33 -2.50 6.03
CA THR A 61 -7.48 -1.82 5.40
C THR A 61 -8.83 -2.36 5.88
N GLY A 62 -9.87 -1.54 5.72
CA GLY A 62 -11.26 -1.96 5.87
C GLY A 62 -11.80 -2.77 4.68
N ARG A 63 -11.12 -2.78 3.52
CA ARG A 63 -11.51 -3.58 2.35
C ARG A 63 -11.29 -5.08 2.60
N SER A 64 -12.06 -5.95 1.95
CA SER A 64 -11.77 -7.39 1.91
C SER A 64 -10.54 -7.69 1.06
N ILE A 65 -9.87 -8.81 1.32
CA ILE A 65 -8.70 -9.24 0.53
C ILE A 65 -9.09 -9.41 -0.94
N ALA A 66 -10.26 -9.99 -1.22
CA ALA A 66 -10.73 -10.16 -2.59
C ALA A 66 -10.90 -8.81 -3.33
N ALA A 67 -11.41 -7.78 -2.65
CA ALA A 67 -11.54 -6.45 -3.24
C ALA A 67 -10.17 -5.80 -3.50
N VAL A 68 -9.22 -5.98 -2.58
CA VAL A 68 -7.85 -5.49 -2.77
C VAL A 68 -7.13 -6.22 -3.90
N ASP A 69 -7.26 -7.54 -3.98
CA ASP A 69 -6.65 -8.34 -5.05
C ASP A 69 -7.14 -7.90 -6.44
N HIS A 70 -8.45 -7.63 -6.58
CA HIS A 70 -9.01 -7.08 -7.81
C HIS A 70 -8.46 -5.67 -8.12
N LEU A 71 -8.34 -4.82 -7.09
CA LEU A 71 -7.93 -3.43 -7.24
C LEU A 71 -6.43 -3.28 -7.58
N PHE A 72 -5.59 -4.14 -7.01
CA PHE A 72 -4.14 -4.10 -7.14
C PHE A 72 -3.56 -5.13 -8.12
N ASP A 73 -4.40 -5.90 -8.83
CA ASP A 73 -3.96 -6.90 -9.79
C ASP A 73 -2.83 -6.38 -10.72
N PRO A 74 -1.74 -7.16 -10.93
CA PRO A 74 -1.47 -8.50 -10.40
C PRO A 74 -0.73 -8.52 -9.05
N LEU A 75 -0.56 -7.37 -8.38
CA LEU A 75 0.23 -7.25 -7.15
C LEU A 75 -0.51 -7.84 -5.94
N LYS A 76 0.05 -8.91 -5.35
CA LYS A 76 -0.48 -9.55 -4.15
C LYS A 76 0.48 -9.42 -2.98
N LEU A 77 0.18 -8.49 -2.08
CA LEU A 77 0.95 -8.24 -0.86
C LEU A 77 0.36 -8.97 0.35
N ARG A 78 1.15 -9.00 1.43
CA ARG A 78 0.63 -9.28 2.77
C ARG A 78 -0.46 -8.27 3.10
N ILE A 79 -1.52 -8.71 3.76
CA ILE A 79 -2.67 -7.85 4.04
C ILE A 79 -3.44 -8.31 5.27
N ALA A 80 -3.91 -7.34 6.05
CA ALA A 80 -5.02 -7.47 6.98
C ALA A 80 -6.23 -6.70 6.41
N GLY A 81 -7.25 -7.43 5.98
CA GLY A 81 -8.49 -6.90 5.42
C GLY A 81 -9.64 -6.94 6.43
N LEU A 82 -10.75 -6.26 6.12
CA LEU A 82 -11.94 -6.15 6.97
C LEU A 82 -11.59 -5.79 8.42
N TYR A 83 -10.72 -4.78 8.61
CA TYR A 83 -10.25 -4.36 9.93
C TYR A 83 -9.53 -5.48 10.73
N GLY A 84 -8.88 -6.41 10.02
CA GLY A 84 -8.11 -7.51 10.58
C GLY A 84 -8.84 -8.85 10.69
N LEU A 85 -10.10 -8.93 10.25
CA LEU A 85 -10.86 -10.19 10.22
C LEU A 85 -10.35 -11.14 9.14
N GLU A 86 -9.84 -10.61 8.03
CA GLU A 86 -9.18 -11.38 6.98
C GLU A 86 -7.67 -11.12 7.01
N HIS A 87 -6.86 -12.15 6.76
CA HIS A 87 -5.41 -12.00 6.69
C HIS A 87 -4.76 -12.94 5.68
N ARG A 88 -3.78 -12.39 4.96
CA ARG A 88 -2.82 -13.14 4.15
C ARG A 88 -1.42 -12.80 4.65
N LEU A 89 -0.77 -13.78 5.28
CA LEU A 89 0.53 -13.62 5.96
C LEU A 89 1.74 -13.85 5.05
N ALA A 90 1.54 -14.52 3.92
CA ALA A 90 2.52 -14.71 2.86
C ALA A 90 1.98 -14.11 1.56
N PRO A 91 2.78 -13.39 0.76
CA PRO A 91 2.39 -12.98 -0.58
C PRO A 91 2.16 -14.24 -1.45
N ASP A 92 1.20 -14.14 -2.37
CA ASP A 92 0.88 -15.20 -3.34
C ASP A 92 1.63 -14.98 -4.65
#